data_AF-A0A0R2SXC2-F1
#
_entry.id   AF-A0A0R2SXC2-F1
#
_cell.length_a   1.000
_cell.length_b   1.000
_cell.length_c   1.000
_cell.angle_alpha   90.00
_cell.angle_beta   90.00
_cell.angle_gamma   90.00
#
_symmetry.space_group_name_H-M   'P 1'
#
loop_
_entity.id
_entity.type
_entity.pdbx_description
1 polymer ?
#
loop_
_entity_poly.entity_id
_entity_poly.type
_entity_poly.pdbx_seq_one_letter_code
_entity_poly.pdbx_strand_id
1 'polypeptide(L)'
;MKKYILIVTAVLISNFVFSQNQERLSVHYFDIPQNMEGEFMKFNKKMNLLIENAGFGKNFYKIYKVKEDDEAKIYQYFQISSYTSDKHYEMTHNISEEYNKLTNEFWSSDLGKVFDENHLYRKVYRIDN
;
A
#
# COMPACT_ATOMS: atom_id res chain seq x y z
N MET A 1 39.95 -4.98 -23.21
CA MET A 1 38.57 -4.70 -23.67
C MET A 1 37.55 -5.75 -23.24
N LYS A 2 37.68 -7.03 -23.62
CA LYS A 2 36.71 -8.09 -23.24
C LYS A 2 36.45 -8.20 -21.73
N LYS A 3 37.48 -8.07 -20.88
CA LYS A 3 37.35 -8.11 -19.40
C LYS A 3 36.56 -6.93 -18.82
N TYR A 4 36.72 -5.73 -19.39
CA TYR A 4 35.98 -4.54 -18.95
C TYR A 4 34.52 -4.58 -19.41
N ILE A 5 34.26 -5.10 -20.61
CA ILE A 5 32.90 -5.37 -21.09
C ILE A 5 32.21 -6.34 -20.14
N LEU A 6 32.86 -7.46 -19.77
CA LEU A 6 32.28 -8.44 -18.85
C LEU A 6 31.92 -7.85 -17.48
N ILE A 7 32.79 -7.00 -16.91
CA ILE A 7 32.56 -6.34 -15.62
C ILE A 7 31.41 -5.34 -15.73
N VAL A 8 31.37 -4.52 -16.79
CA VAL A 8 30.28 -3.56 -17.01
C VAL A 8 28.96 -4.28 -17.22
N THR A 9 28.95 -5.38 -18.00
CA THR A 9 27.75 -6.20 -18.19
C THR A 9 27.30 -6.86 -16.90
N ALA A 10 28.22 -7.37 -16.07
CA ALA A 10 27.89 -7.96 -14.77
C ALA A 10 27.29 -6.93 -13.79
N VAL A 11 27.85 -5.71 -13.74
CA VAL A 11 27.34 -4.61 -12.90
C VAL A 11 25.97 -4.13 -13.39
N LEU A 12 25.76 -4.07 -14.71
CA LEU A 12 24.46 -3.70 -15.27
C LEU A 12 23.40 -4.77 -14.94
N ILE A 13 23.70 -6.05 -15.15
CA ILE A 13 22.78 -7.16 -14.85
C ILE A 13 22.43 -7.21 -13.36
N SER A 14 23.41 -7.02 -12.46
CA SER A 14 23.13 -7.03 -11.02
C SER A 14 22.15 -5.93 -10.62
N ASN A 15 22.29 -4.71 -11.14
CA ASN A 15 21.35 -3.62 -10.84
C ASN A 15 19.92 -3.92 -11.30
N PHE A 16 19.74 -4.63 -12.43
CA PHE A 16 18.42 -5.04 -12.90
C PHE A 16 17.78 -6.13 -12.02
N VAL A 17 18.58 -7.09 -11.52
CA VAL A 17 18.05 -8.17 -10.66
C VAL A 17 17.66 -7.65 -9.28
N PHE A 18 18.43 -6.73 -8.69
CA PHE A 18 18.11 -6.15 -7.38
C PHE A 18 16.93 -5.16 -7.42
N SER A 19 16.71 -4.46 -8.54
CA SER A 19 15.62 -3.47 -8.64
C SER A 19 14.25 -4.08 -8.96
N GLN A 20 14.17 -5.29 -9.51
CA GLN A 20 12.88 -5.83 -10.02
C GLN A 20 12.11 -6.71 -9.04
N ASN A 21 12.73 -7.27 -8.01
CA ASN A 21 12.11 -8.30 -7.14
C ASN A 21 12.20 -8.00 -5.64
N GLN A 22 12.28 -6.73 -5.25
CA GLN A 22 12.19 -6.41 -3.84
C GLN A 22 10.71 -6.33 -3.44
N GLU A 23 10.25 -7.35 -2.71
CA GLU A 23 8.96 -7.31 -2.04
C GLU A 23 8.88 -6.06 -1.18
N ARG A 24 7.74 -5.39 -1.30
CA ARG A 24 7.46 -4.11 -0.67
C ARG A 24 6.11 -4.16 -0.01
N LEU A 25 6.02 -3.60 1.18
CA LEU A 25 4.75 -3.36 1.86
C LEU A 25 4.47 -1.85 1.91
N SER A 26 3.21 -1.49 1.72
CA SER A 26 2.70 -0.18 2.14
C SER A 26 2.00 -0.38 3.48
N VAL A 27 2.54 0.28 4.50
CA VAL A 27 2.09 0.18 5.89
C VAL A 27 1.51 1.51 6.32
N HIS A 28 0.28 1.47 6.81
CA HIS A 28 -0.47 2.63 7.25
C HIS A 28 -0.90 2.38 8.70
N TYR A 29 -0.45 3.21 9.63
CA TYR A 29 -0.96 3.25 10.99
C TYR A 29 -1.82 4.50 11.13
N PHE A 30 -3.02 4.40 11.69
CA PHE A 30 -3.91 5.54 11.76
C PHE A 30 -4.95 5.46 12.87
N ASP A 31 -5.47 6.61 13.24
CA ASP A 31 -6.67 6.75 14.07
C ASP A 31 -7.81 7.36 13.23
N ILE A 32 -9.02 6.86 13.43
CA ILE A 32 -10.22 7.41 12.81
C ILE A 32 -11.28 7.62 13.91
N PRO A 33 -11.95 8.79 13.95
CA PRO A 33 -13.07 9.02 14.86
C PRO A 33 -14.16 7.96 14.72
N GLN A 34 -14.73 7.53 15.85
CA GLN A 34 -15.73 6.46 15.88
C GLN A 34 -16.93 6.72 14.95
N ASN A 35 -17.35 7.98 14.81
CA ASN A 35 -18.46 8.36 13.92
C ASN A 35 -18.11 8.25 12.41
N MET A 36 -16.83 8.13 12.06
CA MET A 36 -16.33 8.02 10.69
C MET A 36 -15.84 6.60 10.32
N GLU A 37 -15.64 5.71 11.30
CA GLU A 37 -15.17 4.33 11.09
C GLU A 37 -16.03 3.58 10.05
N GLY A 38 -17.36 3.71 10.13
CA GLY A 38 -18.27 3.07 9.19
C GLY A 38 -18.15 3.57 7.74
N GLU A 39 -17.86 4.86 7.55
CA GLU A 39 -17.62 5.44 6.23
C GLU A 39 -16.29 4.96 5.65
N PHE A 40 -15.24 4.95 6.47
CA PHE A 40 -13.93 4.45 6.08
C PHE A 40 -13.95 2.97 5.67
N MET A 41 -14.67 2.12 6.41
CA MET A 41 -14.82 0.71 6.05
C MET A 41 -15.60 0.52 4.75
N LYS A 42 -16.60 1.38 4.46
CA LYS A 42 -17.32 1.36 3.17
C LYS A 42 -16.40 1.75 2.02
N PHE A 43 -15.59 2.80 2.19
CA PHE A 43 -14.58 3.22 1.21
C PHE A 43 -13.61 2.07 0.90
N ASN A 44 -13.02 1.47 1.94
CA ASN A 44 -12.06 0.37 1.76
C ASN A 44 -12.66 -0.89 1.13
N LYS A 45 -13.92 -1.21 1.45
CA LYS A 45 -14.63 -2.32 0.80
C LYS A 45 -14.81 -2.07 -0.70
N LYS A 46 -15.19 -0.84 -1.09
CA LYS A 46 -15.26 -0.46 -2.51
C LYS A 46 -13.89 -0.53 -3.17
N MET A 47 -12.84 -0.11 -2.48
CA MET A 47 -11.49 -0.19 -3.03
C MET A 47 -11.02 -1.61 -3.31
N ASN A 48 -11.17 -2.49 -2.32
CA ASN A 48 -10.84 -3.89 -2.49
C ASN A 48 -11.64 -4.56 -3.61
N LEU A 49 -12.92 -4.19 -3.81
CA LEU A 49 -13.72 -4.74 -4.91
C LEU A 49 -13.18 -4.33 -6.29
N LEU A 50 -12.78 -3.07 -6.47
CA LEU A 50 -12.19 -2.62 -7.74
C LEU A 50 -10.85 -3.31 -8.02
N ILE A 51 -10.03 -3.50 -6.98
CA ILE A 51 -8.74 -4.20 -7.08
C ILE A 51 -8.94 -5.69 -7.38
N GLU A 52 -9.92 -6.33 -6.74
CA GLU A 52 -10.28 -7.72 -6.99
C GLU A 52 -10.74 -7.92 -8.43
N ASN A 53 -11.64 -7.06 -8.92
CA ASN A 53 -12.16 -7.11 -10.29
C ASN A 53 -11.05 -6.89 -11.35
N ALA A 54 -9.98 -6.19 -10.99
CA ALA A 54 -8.80 -6.00 -11.83
C ALA A 54 -7.82 -7.19 -11.80
N GLY A 55 -8.10 -8.23 -11.02
CA GLY A 55 -7.32 -9.48 -11.01
C GLY A 55 -6.21 -9.55 -9.97
N PHE A 56 -6.11 -8.60 -9.04
CA PHE A 56 -5.06 -8.59 -8.00
C PHE A 56 -5.42 -9.40 -6.74
N GLY A 57 -6.63 -9.97 -6.69
CA GLY A 57 -7.09 -10.84 -5.61
C GLY A 57 -7.91 -10.15 -4.53
N LYS A 58 -8.48 -10.97 -3.64
CA LYS A 58 -9.37 -10.54 -2.56
C LYS A 58 -8.62 -9.91 -1.40
N ASN A 59 -9.26 -8.94 -0.74
CA ASN A 59 -8.75 -8.30 0.48
C ASN A 59 -7.31 -7.79 0.33
N PHE A 60 -7.05 -7.07 -0.76
CA PHE A 60 -5.73 -6.55 -1.10
C PHE A 60 -5.23 -5.54 -0.06
N TYR A 61 -6.07 -4.56 0.28
CA TYR A 61 -5.92 -3.70 1.45
C TYR A 61 -6.53 -4.39 2.67
N LYS A 62 -5.69 -4.84 3.60
CA LYS A 62 -6.11 -5.50 4.83
C LYS A 62 -6.07 -4.50 5.96
N ILE A 63 -7.18 -4.35 6.67
CA ILE A 63 -7.30 -3.46 7.83
C ILE A 63 -7.43 -4.31 9.08
N TYR A 64 -6.70 -3.92 10.11
CA TYR A 64 -6.67 -4.50 11.44
C TYR A 64 -6.96 -3.41 12.45
N LYS A 65 -7.56 -3.81 13.58
CA LYS A 65 -7.83 -2.95 14.73
C LYS A 65 -7.09 -3.52 15.93
N VAL A 66 -6.51 -2.65 16.73
CA VAL A 66 -5.95 -2.99 18.04
C VAL A 66 -7.05 -3.61 18.90
N LYS A 67 -6.71 -4.63 19.69
CA LYS A 67 -7.67 -5.27 20.60
C LYS A 67 -8.04 -4.34 21.75
N GLU A 68 -9.26 -4.51 22.27
CA GLU A 68 -9.78 -3.66 23.37
C GLU A 68 -8.94 -3.75 24.65
N ASP A 69 -8.24 -4.87 24.88
CA ASP A 69 -7.41 -5.13 26.05
C ASP A 69 -5.94 -4.68 25.88
N ASP A 70 -5.58 -4.07 24.75
CA ASP A 70 -4.24 -3.55 24.51
C ASP A 70 -4.02 -2.17 25.16
N GLU A 71 -2.79 -1.87 25.54
CA GLU A 71 -2.43 -0.60 26.18
C GLU A 71 -2.29 0.56 25.19
N ALA A 72 -2.12 0.29 23.89
CA ALA A 72 -1.95 1.30 22.86
C ALA A 72 -3.13 2.30 22.85
N LYS A 73 -2.80 3.60 22.82
CA LYS A 73 -3.78 4.72 22.82
C LYS A 73 -3.82 5.52 21.53
N ILE A 74 -2.87 5.28 20.64
CA ILE A 74 -2.75 5.89 19.32
C ILE A 74 -2.56 4.79 18.28
N TYR A 75 -2.85 5.09 17.03
CA TYR A 75 -2.79 4.14 15.92
C TYR A 75 -3.56 2.85 16.21
N GLN A 76 -4.83 3.02 16.61
CA GLN A 76 -5.77 1.94 16.89
C GLN A 76 -6.09 1.10 15.64
N TYR A 77 -5.73 1.57 14.44
CA TYR A 77 -5.86 0.85 13.20
C TYR A 77 -4.54 0.72 12.45
N PHE A 78 -4.44 -0.39 11.72
CA PHE A 78 -3.32 -0.72 10.85
C PHE A 78 -3.86 -1.22 9.51
N GLN A 79 -3.38 -0.66 8.41
CA GLN A 79 -3.61 -1.17 7.06
C GLN A 79 -2.30 -1.59 6.40
N ILE A 80 -2.35 -2.72 5.70
CA ILE A 80 -1.23 -3.26 4.95
C ILE A 80 -1.66 -3.74 3.56
N SER A 81 -0.81 -3.47 2.58
CA SER A 81 -0.82 -4.10 1.26
C SER A 81 0.59 -4.57 0.90
N SER A 82 0.67 -5.68 0.16
CA SER A 82 1.92 -6.26 -0.30
C SER A 82 2.05 -6.20 -1.82
N TYR A 83 3.25 -5.89 -2.28
CA TYR A 83 3.61 -5.78 -3.67
C TYR A 83 4.87 -6.61 -3.93
N THR A 84 4.80 -7.44 -4.97
CA THR A 84 5.94 -8.28 -5.40
C THR A 84 7.06 -7.47 -6.06
N SER A 85 6.76 -6.25 -6.51
CA SER A 85 7.71 -5.32 -7.11
C SER A 85 7.14 -3.88 -7.10
N ASP A 86 7.99 -2.88 -7.33
CA ASP A 86 7.51 -1.51 -7.53
C ASP A 86 6.62 -1.38 -8.78
N LYS A 87 6.85 -2.20 -9.83
CA LYS A 87 5.94 -2.27 -10.99
C LYS A 87 4.56 -2.80 -10.60
N HIS A 88 4.49 -3.83 -9.76
CA HIS A 88 3.21 -4.33 -9.26
C HIS A 88 2.47 -3.25 -8.47
N TYR A 89 3.19 -2.46 -7.65
CA TYR A 89 2.59 -1.31 -6.99
C TYR A 89 2.01 -0.28 -7.96
N GLU A 90 2.73 0.09 -9.02
CA GLU A 90 2.22 1.04 -10.02
C GLU A 90 0.95 0.52 -10.69
N MET A 91 0.92 -0.77 -11.03
CA MET A 91 -0.24 -1.41 -11.65
C MET A 91 -1.49 -1.37 -10.75
N THR A 92 -1.34 -1.56 -9.44
CA THR A 92 -2.48 -1.51 -8.51
C THR A 92 -2.98 -0.10 -8.22
N HIS A 93 -2.22 0.94 -8.61
CA HIS A 93 -2.61 2.35 -8.45
C HIS A 93 -3.08 3.00 -9.75
N ASN A 94 -3.07 2.25 -10.85
CA ASN A 94 -3.52 2.70 -12.16
C ASN A 94 -4.48 1.66 -12.77
N ILE A 95 -5.56 1.38 -12.05
CA ILE A 95 -6.50 0.29 -12.38
C ILE A 95 -7.59 0.76 -13.35
N SER A 96 -8.25 1.87 -13.04
CA SER A 96 -9.38 2.39 -13.81
C SER A 96 -9.68 3.85 -13.47
N GLU A 97 -10.47 4.51 -14.31
CA GLU A 97 -11.00 5.85 -14.01
C GLU A 97 -11.86 5.86 -12.74
N GLU A 98 -12.63 4.80 -12.49
CA GLU A 98 -13.45 4.67 -11.28
C GLU A 98 -12.59 4.58 -10.02
N TYR A 99 -11.49 3.82 -10.07
CA TYR A 99 -10.51 3.75 -8.98
C TYR A 99 -9.95 5.14 -8.66
N ASN A 100 -9.52 5.87 -9.70
CA ASN A 100 -8.95 7.20 -9.57
C ASN A 100 -9.98 8.19 -9.02
N LYS A 101 -11.23 8.12 -9.49
CA LYS A 101 -12.33 8.94 -8.98
C LYS A 101 -12.58 8.69 -7.50
N LEU A 102 -12.72 7.43 -7.09
CA LEU A 102 -12.97 7.09 -5.68
C LEU A 102 -11.81 7.54 -4.78
N THR A 103 -10.58 7.41 -5.25
CA THR A 103 -9.38 7.89 -4.54
C THR A 103 -9.41 9.41 -4.38
N ASN A 104 -9.70 10.14 -5.45
CA ASN A 104 -9.79 11.60 -5.41
C ASN A 104 -10.93 12.10 -4.51
N GLU A 105 -12.09 11.43 -4.56
CA GLU A 105 -13.22 11.72 -3.67
C GLU A 105 -12.85 11.54 -2.20
N PHE A 106 -12.14 10.45 -1.87
CA PHE A 106 -11.65 10.22 -0.52
C PHE A 106 -10.73 11.35 -0.05
N TRP A 107 -9.69 11.67 -0.81
CA TRP A 107 -8.72 12.72 -0.42
C TRP A 107 -9.32 14.13 -0.38
N SER A 108 -10.44 14.36 -1.08
CA SER A 108 -11.16 15.65 -1.03
C SER A 108 -12.17 15.73 0.12
N SER A 109 -12.50 14.59 0.75
CA SER A 109 -13.51 14.50 1.81
C SER A 109 -12.97 14.90 3.19
N ASP A 110 -13.86 15.18 4.13
CA ASP A 110 -13.47 15.42 5.53
C ASP A 110 -12.86 14.17 6.18
N LEU A 111 -13.34 12.98 5.81
CA LEU A 111 -12.73 11.71 6.21
C LEU A 111 -11.27 11.62 5.72
N GLY A 112 -10.99 12.01 4.48
CA GLY A 112 -9.64 12.01 3.91
C GLY A 112 -8.69 12.95 4.64
N LYS A 113 -9.17 14.15 5.01
CA LYS A 113 -8.39 15.12 5.80
C LYS A 113 -8.07 14.57 7.19
N VAL A 114 -9.09 14.07 7.90
CA VAL A 114 -8.93 13.49 9.24
C VAL A 114 -8.00 12.27 9.21
N PHE A 115 -8.13 11.44 8.17
CA PHE A 115 -7.21 10.32 7.96
C PHE A 115 -5.78 10.84 7.83
N ASP A 116 -5.50 11.78 6.93
CA ASP A 116 -4.14 12.29 6.69
C ASP A 116 -3.50 12.90 7.94
N GLU A 117 -4.26 13.65 8.74
CA GLU A 117 -3.80 14.25 9.99
C GLU A 117 -3.41 13.21 11.05
N ASN A 118 -4.09 12.06 11.07
CA ASN A 118 -3.93 11.03 12.09
C ASN A 118 -3.22 9.78 11.57
N HIS A 119 -2.42 9.92 10.51
CA HIS A 119 -1.88 8.79 9.75
C HIS A 119 -0.36 8.81 9.65
N LEU A 120 0.22 7.62 9.82
CA LEU A 120 1.63 7.33 9.65
C LEU A 120 1.82 6.31 8.53
N TYR A 121 2.33 6.78 7.39
CA TYR A 121 2.68 5.93 6.26
C TYR A 121 4.14 5.50 6.28
N ARG A 122 4.41 4.23 5.98
CA ARG A 122 5.75 3.71 5.70
C ARG A 122 5.74 2.83 4.46
N LYS A 123 6.65 3.13 3.54
CA LYS A 123 7.09 2.21 2.50
C LYS A 123 8.20 1.36 3.11
N VAL A 124 7.96 0.06 3.26
CA VAL A 124 8.96 -0.86 3.83
C VAL A 124 9.30 -1.94 2.81
N TYR A 125 10.54 -2.41 2.86
CA TYR A 125 11.07 -3.43 1.98
C TYR A 125 11.58 -4.60 2.80
N ARG A 126 11.38 -5.81 2.27
CA ARG A 126 11.94 -7.01 2.90
C ARG A 126 13.47 -6.94 2.86
N ILE A 127 14.11 -7.21 4.01
CA ILE A 127 15.57 -7.21 4.18
C ILE A 127 16.18 -8.61 4.25
N ASP A 128 15.36 -9.64 4.51
CA ASP A 128 15.78 -11.03 4.59
C ASP A 128 14.61 -11.98 4.31
N ASN A 129 14.89 -13.21 3.89
CA ASN A 129 13.89 -14.22 3.55
C ASN A 129 13.58 -15.19 4.69
#